data_AF-A0A849GF58-F1
#
_entry.id   AF-A0A849GF58-F1
#
_cell.length_a   1.000
_cell.length_b   1.000
_cell.length_c   1.000
_cell.angle_alpha   90.00
_cell.angle_beta   90.00
_cell.angle_gamma   90.00
#
_symmetry.space_group_name_H-M   'P 1'
#
loop_
_entity.id
_entity.type
_entity.pdbx_description
1 polymer ?
#
loop_
_entity_poly.entity_id
_entity_poly.type
_entity_poly.pdbx_seq_one_letter_code
_entity_poly.pdbx_strand_id
1 'polypeptide(L)'
;MSSLLASGVIIASGVWLILVSALMLAGPAIALQYLAKMASTNLINYSELSLRLIWGIAMIAYSDSSRFPEFFRIAGWVLAGTAIVLMLVPRQWHAAYAVYWSKKLTAPLVRLFAPISLLFGIFLIWAVI
;
A
#
# COMPACT_ATOMS: atom_id res chain seq x y z
N MET A 1 4.76 -3.71 -19.09
CA MET A 1 5.71 -2.79 -18.40
C MET A 1 7.10 -3.37 -18.53
N SER A 2 8.12 -2.58 -18.83
CA SER A 2 9.50 -3.10 -18.87
C SER A 2 9.99 -3.46 -17.47
N SER A 3 10.98 -4.36 -17.37
CA SER A 3 11.56 -4.79 -16.09
C SER A 3 12.11 -3.61 -15.28
N LEU A 4 12.79 -2.66 -15.94
CA LEU A 4 13.33 -1.45 -15.32
C LEU A 4 12.24 -0.55 -14.74
N LEU A 5 11.14 -0.35 -15.48
CA LEU A 5 10.02 0.45 -14.98
C LEU A 5 9.32 -0.24 -13.81
N ALA A 6 9.14 -1.56 -13.90
CA ALA A 6 8.51 -2.33 -12.84
C ALA A 6 9.33 -2.30 -11.54
N SER A 7 10.64 -2.57 -11.62
CA SER A 7 11.53 -2.49 -10.45
C SER A 7 11.57 -1.09 -9.85
N GLY A 8 11.59 -0.03 -10.68
CA GLY A 8 11.51 1.36 -10.22
C GLY A 8 10.23 1.66 -9.44
N VAL A 9 9.07 1.20 -9.92
CA VAL A 9 7.78 1.32 -9.22
C VAL A 9 7.80 0.55 -7.89
N ILE A 10 8.34 -0.67 -7.88
CA ILE A 10 8.43 -1.50 -6.66
C ILE A 10 9.35 -0.83 -5.63
N ILE A 11 10.51 -0.32 -6.03
CA ILE A 11 11.42 0.42 -5.14
C ILE A 11 10.73 1.66 -4.58
N ALA A 12 10.03 2.44 -5.40
CA ALA A 12 9.28 3.61 -4.95
C ALA A 12 8.19 3.22 -3.93
N SER A 13 7.49 2.10 -4.13
CA SER A 13 6.51 1.58 -3.17
C SER A 13 7.16 1.14 -1.85
N GLY A 14 8.34 0.53 -1.91
CA GLY A 14 9.12 0.16 -0.72
C GLY A 14 9.57 1.39 0.08
N VAL A 15 10.09 2.42 -0.59
CA VAL A 15 10.44 3.70 0.03
C VAL A 15 9.21 4.34 0.67
N TRP A 16 8.06 4.34 -0.02
CA TRP A 16 6.82 4.85 0.54
C TRP A 16 6.42 4.12 1.83
N LEU A 17 6.49 2.79 1.88
CA LEU A 17 6.17 2.02 3.09
C LEU A 17 7.11 2.32 4.27
N ILE A 18 8.39 2.60 3.98
CA ILE A 18 9.36 3.05 4.99
C ILE A 18 8.96 4.44 5.53
N LEU A 19 8.57 5.37 4.67
CA LEU A 19 8.07 6.69 5.08
C LEU A 19 6.79 6.60 5.90
N VAL A 20 5.86 5.72 5.50
CA VAL A 20 4.63 5.43 6.27
C VAL A 20 4.97 4.88 7.65
N SER A 21 5.95 3.98 7.76
CA SER A 21 6.43 3.47 9.05
C SER A 21 6.99 4.59 9.94
N ALA A 22 7.82 5.48 9.38
CA ALA A 22 8.34 6.64 10.11
C ALA A 22 7.22 7.54 10.63
N LEU A 23 6.20 7.80 9.81
CA LEU A 23 5.00 8.55 10.22
C LEU A 23 4.22 7.85 11.33
N MET A 24 4.04 6.53 11.26
CA MET A 24 3.35 5.75 12.29
C MET A 24 4.08 5.76 13.64
N LEU A 25 5.42 5.77 13.63
CA LEU A 25 6.22 5.87 14.85
C LEU A 25 6.20 7.28 15.44
N ALA A 26 6.52 8.29 14.63
CA ALA A 26 6.69 9.67 15.05
C ALA A 26 5.37 10.36 15.36
N GLY A 27 4.32 10.09 14.59
CA GLY A 27 3.03 10.77 14.67
C GLY A 27 1.84 9.83 14.44
N PRO A 28 1.59 8.84 15.31
CA PRO A 28 0.49 7.88 15.12
C PRO A 28 -0.89 8.54 15.05
N ALA A 29 -1.11 9.65 15.77
CA ALA A 29 -2.35 10.41 15.68
C ALA A 29 -2.54 11.04 14.28
N ILE A 30 -1.45 11.53 13.68
CA ILE A 30 -1.45 12.07 12.32
C ILE A 30 -1.69 10.94 11.31
N ALA A 31 -1.05 9.79 11.50
CA ALA A 31 -1.30 8.61 10.67
C ALA A 31 -2.79 8.18 10.67
N LEU A 32 -3.43 8.18 11.86
CA LEU A 32 -4.86 7.90 11.98
C LEU A 32 -5.74 8.97 11.30
N GLN A 33 -5.37 10.24 11.37
CA GLN A 33 -6.07 11.31 10.65
C GLN A 33 -5.97 11.14 9.13
N TYR A 34 -4.82 10.72 8.61
CA TYR A 34 -4.69 10.41 7.19
C TYR A 34 -5.49 9.17 6.80
N LEU A 35 -5.47 8.12 7.63
CA LEU A 35 -6.31 6.94 7.43
C LEU A 35 -7.80 7.33 7.34
N ALA A 36 -8.28 8.18 8.25
CA ALA A 36 -9.66 8.67 8.25
C ALA A 36 -10.05 9.46 6.99
N LYS A 37 -9.06 10.04 6.28
CA LYS A 37 -9.25 10.81 5.05
C LYS A 37 -9.21 9.94 3.79
N MET A 38 -8.85 8.65 3.89
CA MET A 38 -8.86 7.76 2.72
C MET A 38 -10.26 7.68 2.12
N ALA A 39 -10.30 7.69 0.78
CA ALA A 39 -11.52 7.72 -0.01
C ALA A 39 -12.50 8.88 0.29
N SER A 40 -12.10 9.92 1.03
CA SER A 40 -12.97 11.04 1.41
C SER A 40 -13.43 11.91 0.23
N THR A 41 -12.66 11.94 -0.86
CA THR A 41 -13.02 12.56 -2.14
C THR A 41 -12.78 11.58 -3.29
N ASN A 42 -13.39 11.84 -4.46
CA ASN A 42 -13.13 11.04 -5.66
C ASN A 42 -11.64 11.08 -6.05
N LEU A 43 -11.02 12.27 -5.95
CA LEU A 43 -9.60 12.43 -6.25
C LEU A 43 -8.74 11.54 -5.34
N ILE A 44 -8.94 11.60 -4.02
CA ILE A 44 -8.17 10.78 -3.07
C ILE A 44 -8.42 9.28 -3.33
N ASN A 45 -9.68 8.88 -3.51
CA ASN A 45 -10.04 7.48 -3.76
C ASN A 45 -9.37 6.92 -5.01
N TYR A 46 -9.58 7.57 -6.17
CA TYR A 46 -9.03 7.07 -7.43
C TYR A 46 -7.51 7.20 -7.51
N SER A 47 -6.91 8.20 -6.85
CA SER A 47 -5.44 8.30 -6.79
C SER A 47 -4.84 7.15 -6.01
N GLU A 48 -5.37 6.87 -4.81
CA GLU A 48 -4.90 5.78 -3.96
C GLU A 48 -5.10 4.41 -4.62
N LEU A 49 -6.28 4.15 -5.17
CA LEU A 49 -6.56 2.89 -5.86
C LEU A 49 -5.75 2.74 -7.16
N SER A 50 -5.50 3.82 -7.91
CA SER A 50 -4.68 3.77 -9.12
C SER A 50 -3.21 3.49 -8.80
N LEU A 51 -2.66 4.14 -7.76
CA LEU A 51 -1.31 3.86 -7.29
C LEU A 51 -1.18 2.41 -6.83
N ARG A 52 -2.16 1.91 -6.05
CA ARG A 52 -2.21 0.50 -5.61
C ARG A 52 -2.27 -0.46 -6.80
N LEU A 53 -3.07 -0.15 -7.81
CA LEU A 53 -3.17 -0.95 -9.03
C LEU A 53 -1.86 -0.97 -9.81
N ILE A 54 -1.21 0.19 -9.98
CA ILE A 54 0.09 0.31 -10.64
C ILE A 54 1.14 -0.53 -9.90
N TRP A 55 1.16 -0.50 -8.55
CA TRP A 55 2.07 -1.31 -7.75
C TRP A 55 1.79 -2.81 -7.91
N GLY A 56 0.51 -3.22 -7.87
CA GLY A 56 0.12 -4.61 -8.09
C GLY A 56 0.54 -5.13 -9.47
N ILE A 57 0.31 -4.35 -10.52
CA ILE A 57 0.75 -4.65 -11.89
C ILE A 57 2.27 -4.72 -11.96
N ALA A 58 2.99 -3.86 -11.25
CA ALA A 58 4.46 -3.93 -11.18
C ALA A 58 4.96 -5.21 -10.56
N MET A 59 4.35 -5.64 -9.46
CA MET A 59 4.72 -6.90 -8.81
C MET A 59 4.44 -8.11 -9.70
N ILE A 60 3.30 -8.13 -10.40
CA ILE A 60 2.98 -9.20 -11.37
C ILE A 60 3.98 -9.19 -12.53
N ALA A 61 4.24 -8.02 -13.13
CA ALA A 61 5.12 -7.91 -14.29
C ALA A 61 6.59 -8.22 -13.97
N TYR A 62 7.03 -8.00 -12.73
CA TYR A 62 8.39 -8.28 -12.27
C TYR A 62 8.56 -9.65 -11.61
N SER A 63 7.49 -10.46 -11.48
CA SER A 63 7.52 -11.68 -10.67
C SER A 63 8.68 -12.61 -11.04
N ASP A 64 8.84 -12.90 -12.33
CA ASP A 64 9.80 -13.90 -12.82
C ASP A 64 11.26 -13.41 -12.71
N SER A 65 11.47 -12.10 -12.57
CA SER A 65 12.79 -11.49 -12.35
C SER A 65 13.11 -11.24 -10.88
N SER A 66 12.13 -11.38 -9.98
CA SER A 66 12.30 -11.14 -8.55
C SER A 66 12.97 -12.32 -7.84
N ARG A 67 13.58 -12.05 -6.68
CA ARG A 67 14.11 -13.12 -5.79
C ARG A 67 13.01 -14.04 -5.23
N PHE A 68 11.74 -13.60 -5.26
CA PHE A 68 10.58 -14.33 -4.72
C PHE A 68 9.40 -14.34 -5.71
N PRO A 69 9.50 -15.07 -6.83
CA PRO A 69 8.51 -14.98 -7.92
C PRO A 69 7.08 -15.27 -7.49
N GLU A 70 6.88 -16.30 -6.67
CA GLU A 70 5.55 -16.67 -6.21
C GLU A 70 4.92 -15.61 -5.30
N PHE A 71 5.72 -15.03 -4.38
CA PHE A 71 5.26 -13.93 -3.54
C PHE A 71 4.83 -12.73 -4.38
N PHE A 72 5.66 -12.30 -5.33
CA PHE A 72 5.39 -11.15 -6.19
C PHE A 72 4.13 -11.35 -7.02
N ARG A 73 3.95 -12.55 -7.59
CA ARG A 73 2.77 -12.91 -8.37
C ARG A 73 1.50 -12.87 -7.50
N ILE A 74 1.49 -13.53 -6.35
CA ILE A 74 0.31 -13.60 -5.48
C ILE A 74 -0.02 -12.23 -4.91
N ALA A 75 0.96 -11.55 -4.30
CA ALA A 75 0.75 -10.24 -3.69
C ALA A 75 0.34 -9.19 -4.73
N GLY A 76 0.92 -9.24 -5.94
CA GLY A 76 0.56 -8.36 -7.05
C GLY A 76 -0.89 -8.54 -7.48
N TRP A 77 -1.36 -9.78 -7.62
CA TRP A 77 -2.77 -10.07 -7.94
C TRP A 77 -3.73 -9.65 -6.83
N VAL A 78 -3.36 -9.84 -5.55
CA VAL A 78 -4.17 -9.37 -4.42
C VAL A 78 -4.28 -7.84 -4.44
N LEU A 79 -3.18 -7.13 -4.64
CA LEU A 79 -3.17 -5.66 -4.69
C LEU A 79 -3.99 -5.12 -5.87
N ALA A 80 -3.74 -5.64 -7.07
CA ALA A 80 -4.45 -5.22 -8.28
C ALA A 80 -5.93 -5.57 -8.22
N GLY A 81 -6.26 -6.80 -7.82
CA GLY A 81 -7.63 -7.29 -7.72
C GLY A 81 -8.45 -6.50 -6.69
N THR A 82 -7.90 -6.29 -5.48
CA THR A 82 -8.60 -5.50 -4.47
C THR A 82 -8.76 -4.04 -4.88
N ALA A 83 -7.79 -3.45 -5.59
CA ALA A 83 -7.92 -2.09 -6.11
C ALA A 83 -9.08 -1.99 -7.10
N ILE A 84 -9.18 -2.92 -8.06
CA ILE A 84 -10.28 -2.96 -9.04
C ILE A 84 -11.62 -3.13 -8.33
N VAL A 85 -11.73 -4.08 -7.39
CA VAL A 85 -12.97 -4.28 -6.64
C VAL A 85 -13.38 -3.00 -5.89
N LEU A 86 -12.44 -2.33 -5.21
CA LEU A 86 -12.72 -1.10 -4.48
C LEU A 86 -13.05 0.09 -5.40
N MET A 87 -12.59 0.09 -6.65
CA MET A 87 -13.01 1.10 -7.64
C MET A 87 -14.46 0.91 -8.08
N LEU A 88 -14.99 -0.32 -8.04
CA LEU A 88 -16.37 -0.65 -8.41
C LEU A 88 -17.35 -0.49 -7.25
N VAL A 89 -16.89 -0.70 -6.02
CA VAL A 89 -17.70 -0.53 -4.80
C VAL A 89 -18.05 0.95 -4.60
N PRO A 90 -19.25 1.29 -4.08
CA PRO A 90 -19.58 2.68 -3.78
C PRO A 90 -18.55 3.33 -2.86
N ARG A 91 -17.96 4.44 -3.30
CA ARG A 91 -16.90 5.17 -2.56
C ARG A 91 -17.26 5.43 -1.10
N GLN A 92 -18.52 5.74 -0.81
CA GLN A 92 -19.02 5.98 0.54
C GLN A 92 -18.78 4.80 1.50
N TRP A 93 -18.79 3.55 0.99
CA TRP A 93 -18.48 2.37 1.78
C TRP A 93 -16.98 2.28 2.06
N HIS A 94 -16.14 2.56 1.06
CA HIS A 94 -14.68 2.60 1.24
C HIS A 94 -14.27 3.69 2.25
N ALA A 95 -14.87 4.88 2.14
CA ALA A 95 -14.64 5.98 3.08
C ALA A 95 -15.13 5.62 4.50
N ALA A 96 -16.33 5.03 4.63
CA ALA A 96 -16.86 4.60 5.92
C ALA A 96 -15.96 3.54 6.59
N TYR A 97 -15.42 2.60 5.81
CA TYR A 97 -14.48 1.59 6.27
C TYR A 97 -13.18 2.22 6.82
N ALA A 98 -12.63 3.21 6.11
CA ALA A 98 -11.44 3.93 6.55
C ALA A 98 -11.67 4.67 7.88
N VAL A 99 -12.81 5.37 8.01
CA VAL A 99 -13.21 6.06 9.25
C VAL A 99 -13.49 5.07 10.39
N TYR A 100 -14.07 3.91 10.10
CA TYR A 100 -14.29 2.86 11.10
C TYR A 100 -12.97 2.39 11.72
N TRP A 101 -11.97 2.07 10.89
CA TRP A 101 -10.68 1.61 11.37
C TRP A 101 -9.85 2.72 12.02
N SER A 102 -9.95 3.97 11.55
CA SER A 102 -9.26 5.09 12.20
C SER A 102 -9.74 5.35 13.64
N LYS A 103 -10.99 4.97 13.96
CA LYS A 103 -11.55 5.07 15.32
C LYS A 103 -11.22 3.85 16.18
N LYS A 104 -11.06 2.67 15.56
CA LYS A 104 -10.79 1.40 16.26
C LYS A 104 -9.32 1.21 16.58
N LEU A 105 -8.42 1.70 15.72
CA LEU A 105 -6.98 1.64 15.93
C LEU A 105 -6.53 2.70 16.94
N THR A 106 -5.77 2.28 17.94
CA THR A 106 -5.17 3.18 18.94
C THR A 106 -3.74 3.55 18.53
N ALA A 107 -3.22 4.66 19.06
CA ALA A 107 -1.85 5.08 18.77
C ALA A 107 -0.78 4.01 19.08
N PRO A 108 -0.86 3.24 20.19
CA PRO A 108 0.06 2.12 20.42
C PRO A 108 -0.05 1.03 19.36
N LEU A 109 -1.27 0.67 18.92
CA LEU A 109 -1.45 -0.33 17.86
C LEU A 109 -0.86 0.15 16.52
N VAL A 110 -1.05 1.42 16.17
CA VAL A 110 -0.43 2.01 14.98
C VAL A 110 1.09 1.94 15.05
N ARG A 111 1.69 2.26 16.20
CA ARG A 111 3.15 2.11 16.38
C ARG A 111 3.60 0.65 16.27
N LEU A 112 2.80 -0.30 16.77
CA LEU A 112 3.09 -1.73 16.68
C LEU A 112 3.10 -2.24 15.22
N PHE A 113 2.29 -1.66 14.34
CA PHE A 113 2.30 -2.00 12.90
C PHE A 113 3.46 -1.36 12.12
N ALA A 114 4.14 -0.35 12.69
CA ALA A 114 5.19 0.36 11.97
C ALA A 114 6.40 -0.51 11.61
N PRO A 115 6.93 -1.39 12.50
CA PRO A 115 7.97 -2.34 12.11
C PRO A 115 7.55 -3.27 10.97
N ILE A 116 6.28 -3.68 10.90
CA ILE A 116 5.77 -4.54 9.81
C ILE A 116 5.84 -3.78 8.48
N SER A 117 5.38 -2.52 8.45
CA SER A 117 5.48 -1.68 7.25
C SER A 117 6.93 -1.43 6.84
N LEU A 118 7.83 -1.20 7.81
CA LEU A 118 9.26 -0.99 7.57
C LEU A 118 9.91 -2.22 6.93
N LEU A 119 9.73 -3.38 7.57
CA LEU A 119 10.29 -4.65 7.09
C LEU A 119 9.75 -5.01 5.72
N PHE A 120 8.46 -4.77 5.48
CA PHE A 120 7.87 -5.02 4.17
C PHE A 120 8.44 -4.09 3.09
N GLY A 121 8.63 -2.80 3.40
CA GLY A 121 9.28 -1.86 2.48
C GLY A 121 10.72 -2.24 2.14
N ILE A 122 11.51 -2.63 3.14
CA ILE A 122 12.89 -3.12 2.95
C ILE A 122 12.89 -4.41 2.12
N PHE A 123 11.98 -5.34 2.43
CA PHE A 123 11.84 -6.59 1.70
C PHE A 123 11.55 -6.36 0.21
N LEU A 124 10.63 -5.45 -0.13
CA LEU A 124 10.32 -5.15 -1.53
C LEU A 124 11.53 -4.62 -2.29
N ILE A 125 12.31 -3.72 -1.68
CA ILE A 125 13.53 -3.17 -2.29
C ILE A 125 14.59 -4.27 -2.47
N TRP A 126 14.83 -5.06 -1.43
CA TRP A 126 15.80 -6.14 -1.45
C TRP A 126 15.44 -7.28 -2.41
N ALA A 127 14.15 -7.52 -2.65
CA ALA A 127 13.67 -8.57 -3.54
C ALA A 127 13.85 -8.23 -5.03
N VAL A 128 14.10 -6.97 -5.38
CA VAL A 128 14.23 -6.50 -6.78
C VAL A 128 15.60 -5.97 -7.17
N ILE A 129 16.45 -5.65 -6.18
CA ILE A 129 17.89 -5.43 -6.33
C ILE A 129 18.60 -6.77 -6.23
#